data_AF-A0A398BD75-F1
#
_entry.id   AF-A0A398BD75-F1
#
_cell.length_a   1.000
_cell.length_b   1.000
_cell.length_c   1.000
_cell.angle_alpha   90.00
_cell.angle_beta   90.00
_cell.angle_gamma   90.00
#
_symmetry.space_group_name_H-M   'P 1'
#
loop_
_entity.id
_entity.type
_entity.pdbx_description
1 polymer ?
#
loop_
_entity_poly.entity_id
_entity_poly.type
_entity_poly.pdbx_seq_one_letter_code
_entity_poly.pdbx_strand_id
1 'polypeptide(L)'
;MIVFSLLTSFLPMVIIIFIVFYAVKNKEKGGELIVRNIYTYLVLFATLMMVIGGGISIFMAAADFVSPSGYYQSYAEYKETTQYDGKDEVKKEQISEKELRESYDEMIIEEKARTKENAVNQIIKSLGFIVIPLPVFLYFNKQRKRLVE
;
A
#
# COMPACT_ATOMS: atom_id res chain seq x y z
N MET A 1 15.52 9.08 10.27
CA MET A 1 15.34 9.59 8.89
C MET A 1 16.59 9.46 8.04
N ILE A 2 17.77 9.94 8.47
CA ILE A 2 19.02 9.90 7.67
C ILE A 2 19.44 8.46 7.30
N VAL A 3 19.37 7.52 8.25
CA VAL A 3 19.71 6.09 8.00
C VAL A 3 18.76 5.45 6.97
N PHE A 4 17.46 5.75 7.06
CA PHE A 4 16.45 5.24 6.12
C PHE A 4 16.67 5.83 4.71
N SER A 5 17.01 7.11 4.62
CA SER A 5 17.33 7.79 3.35
C SER A 5 18.63 7.31 2.72
N LEU A 6 19.64 6.95 3.53
CA LEU A 6 20.88 6.35 3.03
C LEU A 6 20.64 4.94 2.52
N LEU A 7 19.83 4.14 3.24
CA LEU A 7 19.50 2.78 2.84
C LEU A 7 18.75 2.75 1.50
N THR A 8 17.75 3.62 1.32
CA THR A 8 16.97 3.67 0.08
C THR A 8 17.76 4.16 -1.13
N SER A 9 18.72 5.07 -0.96
CA SER A 9 19.58 5.53 -2.05
C SER A 9 20.74 4.59 -2.38
N PHE A 10 21.35 3.94 -1.39
CA PHE A 10 22.54 3.10 -1.63
C PHE A 10 22.20 1.67 -2.07
N LEU A 11 21.10 1.09 -1.58
CA LEU A 11 20.72 -0.28 -1.90
C LEU A 11 20.59 -0.57 -3.41
N PRO A 12 19.90 0.26 -4.23
CA PRO A 12 19.85 0.04 -5.67
C PRO A 12 21.23 0.18 -6.34
N MET A 13 22.09 1.08 -5.85
CA MET A 13 23.43 1.28 -6.40
C MET A 13 24.34 0.07 -6.14
N VAL A 14 24.26 -0.51 -4.93
CA VAL A 14 24.99 -1.74 -4.58
C VAL A 14 24.53 -2.93 -5.41
N ILE A 15 23.21 -3.07 -5.64
CA ILE A 15 22.65 -4.15 -6.47
C ILE A 15 23.13 -4.03 -7.91
N ILE A 16 23.12 -2.82 -8.49
CA ILE A 16 23.60 -2.57 -9.86
C ILE A 16 25.09 -2.92 -9.98
N ILE A 17 25.92 -2.47 -9.03
CA ILE A 17 27.36 -2.78 -9.01
C ILE A 17 27.58 -4.29 -8.93
N PHE A 18 26.82 -5.00 -8.10
CA PHE A 18 26.94 -6.45 -7.96
C PHE A 18 26.56 -7.19 -9.25
N ILE A 19 25.48 -6.76 -9.91
CA ILE A 19 25.03 -7.32 -11.20
C ILE A 19 26.10 -7.08 -12.29
N VAL A 20 26.63 -5.86 -12.38
CA VAL A 20 27.67 -5.52 -13.37
C VAL A 20 28.95 -6.31 -13.10
N PHE A 21 29.38 -6.41 -11.85
CA PHE A 21 30.60 -7.13 -11.48
C PHE A 21 30.48 -8.63 -11.79
N TYR A 22 29.33 -9.23 -11.49
CA TYR A 22 29.06 -10.64 -11.78
C TYR A 22 28.96 -10.91 -13.30
N ALA A 23 28.34 -9.99 -14.05
CA ALA A 23 28.22 -10.08 -15.51
C ALA A 23 29.58 -9.93 -16.22
N VAL A 24 30.44 -9.02 -15.74
CA VAL A 24 31.78 -8.79 -16.31
C VAL A 24 32.71 -9.98 -16.03
N LYS A 25 32.64 -10.55 -14.82
CA LYS A 25 33.50 -11.68 -14.41
C LYS A 25 33.19 -12.99 -15.14
N ASN A 26 31.95 -13.18 -15.62
CA ASN A 26 31.51 -14.41 -16.29
C ASN A 26 31.42 -14.29 -17.83
N LYS A 27 32.10 -13.30 -18.45
CA LYS A 27 32.06 -13.07 -19.91
C LYS A 27 32.53 -14.25 -20.77
N GLU A 28 33.35 -15.16 -20.25
CA GLU A 28 34.00 -16.21 -21.07
C GLU A 28 33.20 -17.51 -21.24
N LYS A 29 32.08 -17.70 -20.53
CA LYS A 29 31.23 -18.89 -20.68
C LYS A 29 29.74 -18.51 -20.58
N GLY A 30 29.08 -18.34 -21.72
CA GLY A 30 27.61 -18.24 -21.76
C GLY A 30 27.01 -17.00 -21.09
N GLY A 31 27.71 -15.86 -21.13
CA GLY A 31 27.28 -14.61 -20.48
C GLY A 31 25.87 -14.14 -20.89
N GLU A 32 25.45 -14.36 -22.13
CA GLU A 32 24.09 -14.05 -22.59
C GLU A 32 23.01 -14.86 -21.84
N LEU A 33 23.28 -16.16 -21.64
CA LEU A 33 22.38 -17.08 -20.94
C LEU A 33 22.25 -16.70 -19.46
N ILE A 34 23.36 -16.30 -18.84
CA ILE A 34 23.40 -15.81 -17.45
C ILE A 34 22.64 -14.49 -17.32
N VAL A 35 22.87 -13.53 -18.20
CA VAL A 35 22.19 -12.22 -18.18
C VAL A 35 20.68 -12.39 -18.39
N ARG A 36 20.27 -13.24 -19.33
CA ARG A 36 18.85 -13.57 -19.56
C ARG A 36 18.20 -14.23 -18.35
N ASN A 37 18.92 -15.13 -17.67
CA ASN A 37 18.45 -15.75 -16.44
C ASN A 37 18.25 -14.71 -15.33
N ILE A 38 19.25 -13.86 -15.08
CA ILE A 38 19.17 -12.80 -14.07
C ILE A 38 17.98 -11.87 -14.38
N TYR A 39 17.83 -11.43 -15.63
CA TYR A 39 16.71 -10.60 -16.04
C TYR A 39 15.35 -11.28 -15.80
N THR A 40 15.22 -12.55 -16.20
CA THR A 40 14.00 -13.34 -15.98
C THR A 40 13.66 -13.44 -14.50
N TYR A 41 14.64 -13.73 -13.64
CA TYR A 41 14.42 -13.80 -12.19
C TYR A 41 14.09 -12.44 -11.58
N LEU A 42 14.69 -11.34 -12.03
CA LEU A 42 14.36 -10.00 -11.57
C LEU A 42 12.91 -9.62 -11.91
N VAL A 43 12.45 -9.90 -13.13
CA VAL A 43 11.05 -9.64 -13.52
C VAL A 43 10.10 -10.51 -12.72
N LEU A 44 10.41 -11.80 -12.54
CA LEU A 44 9.60 -12.69 -11.70
C LEU A 44 9.56 -12.25 -10.23
N PHE A 45 10.66 -11.72 -9.72
CA PHE A 45 10.72 -11.17 -8.37
C PHE A 45 9.89 -9.90 -8.24
N ALA A 46 9.98 -8.98 -9.19
CA ALA A 46 9.20 -7.74 -9.19
C ALA A 46 7.69 -8.04 -9.26
N THR A 47 7.28 -8.96 -10.15
CA THR A 47 5.88 -9.40 -10.26
C THR A 47 5.39 -10.11 -8.99
N LEU A 48 6.23 -10.93 -8.35
CA LEU A 48 5.92 -11.55 -7.06
C LEU A 48 5.69 -10.50 -5.97
N MET A 49 6.57 -9.51 -5.85
CA MET A 49 6.43 -8.43 -4.88
C MET A 49 5.16 -7.61 -5.11
N MET A 50 4.81 -7.36 -6.37
CA MET A 50 3.58 -6.66 -6.74
C MET A 50 2.32 -7.44 -6.30
N VAL A 51 2.29 -8.75 -6.54
CA VAL A 51 1.19 -9.63 -6.15
C VAL A 51 1.05 -9.74 -4.63
N ILE A 52 2.17 -9.86 -3.91
CA ILE A 52 2.15 -9.89 -2.43
C ILE A 52 1.59 -8.57 -1.88
N GLY A 53 2.05 -7.43 -2.39
CA GLY A 53 1.54 -6.11 -1.99
C GLY A 53 0.05 -5.94 -2.27
N GLY A 54 -0.41 -6.38 -3.45
CA GLY A 54 -1.82 -6.40 -3.81
C GLY A 54 -2.64 -7.31 -2.87
N GLY A 55 -2.15 -8.52 -2.59
CA GLY A 55 -2.82 -9.47 -1.70
C GLY A 55 -3.01 -8.94 -0.28
N ILE A 56 -1.95 -8.44 0.35
CA ILE A 56 -2.03 -7.85 1.70
C ILE A 56 -3.04 -6.69 1.72
N SER A 57 -2.99 -5.83 0.70
CA SER A 57 -3.89 -4.67 0.62
C SER A 57 -5.36 -5.06 0.46
N ILE A 58 -5.67 -6.14 -0.26
CA ILE A 58 -7.04 -6.67 -0.36
C ILE A 58 -7.52 -7.17 1.00
N PHE A 59 -6.69 -7.91 1.74
CA PHE A 59 -7.07 -8.41 3.07
C PHE A 59 -7.32 -7.28 4.06
N MET A 60 -6.47 -6.25 4.07
CA MET A 60 -6.68 -5.06 4.90
C MET A 60 -7.99 -4.36 4.55
N ALA A 61 -8.21 -4.07 3.27
CA ALA A 61 -9.43 -3.40 2.83
C ALA A 61 -10.69 -4.24 3.08
N ALA A 62 -10.62 -5.57 2.92
CA ALA A 62 -11.73 -6.46 3.28
C ALA A 62 -12.05 -6.40 4.78
N ALA A 63 -11.01 -6.33 5.64
CA ALA A 63 -11.20 -6.15 7.07
C ALA A 63 -11.87 -4.80 7.38
N ASP A 64 -11.40 -3.70 6.77
CA ASP A 64 -11.96 -2.36 6.94
C ASP A 64 -13.40 -2.26 6.41
N PHE A 65 -13.76 -3.04 5.39
CA PHE A 65 -15.12 -3.10 4.86
C PHE A 65 -16.08 -3.83 5.82
N VAL A 66 -15.65 -4.97 6.37
CA VAL A 66 -16.46 -5.80 7.28
C VAL A 66 -16.54 -5.19 8.68
N SER A 67 -15.42 -4.68 9.18
CA SER A 67 -15.28 -4.09 10.50
C SER A 67 -14.54 -2.76 10.38
N PRO A 68 -15.22 -1.69 9.91
CA PRO A 68 -14.63 -0.35 9.88
C PRO A 68 -14.08 -0.01 11.25
N SER A 69 -12.85 0.51 11.30
CA SER A 69 -12.26 1.00 12.55
C SER A 69 -13.18 2.05 13.18
N GLY A 70 -13.36 1.95 14.49
CA GLY A 70 -14.23 2.88 15.22
C GLY A 70 -13.68 4.30 15.22
N TYR A 71 -14.56 5.30 15.18
CA TYR A 71 -14.18 6.69 15.36
C TYR A 71 -13.54 6.85 16.74
N TYR A 72 -12.32 7.41 16.79
CA TYR A 72 -11.51 7.47 18.01
C TYR A 72 -11.93 8.58 18.98
N GLN A 73 -12.71 9.55 18.51
CA GLN A 73 -13.12 10.69 19.33
C GLN A 73 -14.34 10.31 20.16
N SER A 74 -14.28 10.55 21.47
CA SER A 74 -15.44 10.39 22.34
C SER A 74 -16.44 11.53 22.14
N TYR A 75 -17.72 11.31 22.46
CA TYR A 75 -18.72 12.38 22.44
C TYR A 75 -18.34 13.57 23.33
N ALA A 76 -17.66 13.32 24.46
CA ALA A 76 -17.19 14.38 25.35
C ALA A 76 -16.16 15.28 24.67
N GLU A 77 -15.21 14.68 23.95
CA GLU A 77 -14.17 15.38 23.20
C GLU A 77 -14.75 16.11 21.97
N TYR A 78 -15.74 15.52 21.30
CA TYR A 78 -16.49 16.17 20.22
C TYR A 78 -17.25 17.40 20.71
N LYS A 79 -17.89 17.30 21.87
CA LYS A 79 -18.60 18.40 22.51
C LYS A 79 -17.66 19.53 22.88
N GLU A 80 -16.53 19.21 23.50
CA GLU A 80 -15.53 20.20 23.88
C GLU A 80 -15.00 20.94 22.66
N THR A 81 -14.63 20.21 21.59
CA THR A 81 -14.11 20.80 20.35
C THR A 81 -15.14 21.67 19.62
N THR A 82 -16.42 21.26 19.63
CA THR A 82 -17.49 21.97 18.92
C THR A 82 -17.96 23.21 19.67
N GLN A 83 -17.91 23.19 21.00
CA GLN A 83 -18.33 24.31 21.87
C GLN A 83 -17.19 25.28 22.20
N TYR A 84 -15.93 24.84 22.10
CA TYR A 84 -14.74 25.62 22.43
C TYR A 84 -13.70 25.49 21.30
N ASP A 85 -13.82 26.31 20.26
CA ASP A 85 -12.81 26.39 19.20
C ASP A 85 -11.66 27.29 19.68
N GLY A 86 -10.45 26.73 19.77
CA GLY A 86 -9.32 27.24 20.55
C GLY A 86 -8.63 28.53 20.06
N LYS A 87 -9.34 29.44 19.39
CA LYS A 87 -8.79 30.73 18.94
C LYS A 87 -9.63 31.96 19.24
N ASP A 88 -10.92 31.82 19.52
CA ASP A 88 -11.77 32.95 19.89
C ASP A 88 -12.75 32.49 20.98
N GLU A 89 -12.74 33.17 22.13
CA GLU A 89 -13.65 32.94 23.28
C GLU A 89 -15.13 33.27 22.97
N VAL A 90 -15.55 33.17 21.71
CA VAL A 90 -16.92 33.34 21.29
C VAL A 90 -17.62 32.01 21.48
N LYS A 91 -18.32 31.85 22.61
CA LYS A 91 -19.33 30.79 22.79
C LYS A 91 -20.21 30.77 21.55
N LYS A 92 -20.06 29.76 20.69
CA LYS A 92 -21.08 29.45 19.68
C LYS A 92 -22.41 29.28 20.43
N GLU A 93 -23.50 29.76 19.84
CA GLU A 93 -24.86 29.59 20.36
C GLU A 93 -25.01 28.19 20.94
N GLN A 94 -25.62 28.08 22.13
CA GLN A 94 -25.78 26.81 22.83
C GLN A 94 -26.64 25.88 21.97
N ILE A 95 -26.00 25.14 21.07
CA ILE A 95 -26.59 24.02 20.35
C ILE A 95 -27.14 23.09 21.43
N SER A 96 -28.40 22.70 21.28
CA SER A 96 -29.04 21.85 22.28
C SER A 96 -28.28 20.51 22.39
N GLU A 97 -28.26 19.91 23.58
CA GLU A 97 -27.57 18.62 23.75
C GLU A 97 -28.11 17.54 22.80
N LYS A 98 -29.38 17.66 22.41
CA LYS A 98 -30.02 16.78 21.44
C LYS A 98 -29.42 16.94 20.04
N GLU A 99 -29.33 18.17 19.54
CA GLU A 99 -28.72 18.46 18.23
C GLU A 99 -27.24 18.07 18.18
N LEU A 100 -26.51 18.25 19.30
CA LEU A 100 -25.10 17.89 19.38
C LEU A 100 -24.87 16.36 19.31
N ARG A 101 -25.76 15.57 19.93
CA ARG A 101 -25.74 14.10 19.83
C ARG A 101 -26.13 13.63 18.43
N GLU A 102 -27.17 14.22 17.85
CA GLU A 102 -27.60 13.90 16.48
C GLU A 102 -26.46 14.15 15.49
N SER A 103 -25.77 15.30 15.57
CA SER A 103 -24.63 15.59 14.70
C SER A 103 -23.44 14.64 14.91
N TYR A 104 -23.16 14.24 16.15
CA TYR A 104 -22.12 13.26 16.46
C TYR A 104 -22.45 11.87 15.90
N ASP A 105 -23.70 11.42 16.03
CA ASP A 105 -24.15 10.13 15.50
C ASP A 105 -24.11 10.11 13.97
N GLU A 106 -24.54 11.21 13.32
CA GLU A 106 -24.42 11.39 11.87
C GLU A 106 -22.96 11.33 11.41
N MET A 107 -22.05 12.02 12.10
CA MET A 107 -20.62 11.98 11.81
C MET A 107 -20.05 10.55 11.90
N ILE A 108 -20.43 9.78 12.93
CA ILE A 108 -19.99 8.37 13.04
C ILE A 108 -20.52 7.53 11.87
N ILE A 109 -21.78 7.76 11.46
CA ILE A 109 -22.38 7.03 10.35
C ILE A 109 -21.66 7.37 9.04
N GLU A 110 -21.38 8.65 8.79
CA GLU A 110 -20.67 9.12 7.60
C GLU A 110 -19.23 8.57 7.56
N GLU A 111 -18.51 8.60 8.69
CA GLU A 111 -17.15 8.05 8.76
C GLU A 111 -17.12 6.55 8.41
N LYS A 112 -18.07 5.78 8.95
CA LYS A 112 -18.20 4.35 8.67
C LYS A 112 -18.54 4.12 7.20
N ALA A 113 -19.41 4.94 6.61
CA ALA A 113 -19.75 4.86 5.19
C ALA A 113 -18.52 5.14 4.31
N ARG A 114 -17.81 6.24 4.60
CA ARG A 114 -16.59 6.63 3.89
C ARG A 114 -15.49 5.57 3.99
N THR A 115 -15.31 4.97 5.16
CA THR A 115 -14.34 3.89 5.36
C THR A 115 -14.68 2.68 4.47
N LYS A 116 -15.96 2.30 4.38
CA LYS A 116 -16.40 1.22 3.50
C LYS A 116 -16.19 1.55 2.03
N GLU A 117 -16.49 2.77 1.59
CA GLU A 117 -16.26 3.20 0.21
C GLU A 117 -14.77 3.18 -0.15
N ASN A 118 -13.92 3.68 0.75
CA ASN A 118 -12.48 3.64 0.60
C ASN A 118 -11.95 2.20 0.53
N ALA A 119 -12.49 1.30 1.35
CA ALA A 119 -12.15 -0.11 1.31
C ALA A 119 -12.49 -0.74 -0.06
N VAL A 120 -13.68 -0.48 -0.61
CA VAL A 120 -14.05 -0.97 -1.96
C VAL A 120 -13.08 -0.45 -3.01
N ASN A 121 -12.78 0.86 -2.98
CA ASN A 121 -11.82 1.46 -3.91
C ASN A 121 -10.42 0.84 -3.79
N GLN A 122 -9.99 0.55 -2.56
CA GLN A 122 -8.70 -0.10 -2.31
C GLN A 122 -8.68 -1.52 -2.84
N ILE A 123 -9.74 -2.32 -2.63
CA ILE A 123 -9.85 -3.68 -3.20
C ILE A 123 -9.69 -3.63 -4.73
N ILE A 124 -10.39 -2.73 -5.42
CA ILE A 124 -10.31 -2.58 -6.88
C ILE A 124 -8.89 -2.22 -7.32
N LYS A 125 -8.26 -1.24 -6.66
CA LYS A 125 -6.88 -0.83 -6.97
C LYS A 125 -5.90 -1.98 -6.74
N SER A 126 -6.04 -2.69 -5.63
CA SER A 126 -5.17 -3.82 -5.26
C SER A 126 -5.34 -5.04 -6.16
N LEU A 127 -6.53 -5.27 -6.72
CA LEU A 127 -6.73 -6.24 -7.79
C LEU A 127 -5.93 -5.86 -9.04
N GLY A 128 -5.82 -4.56 -9.36
CA GLY A 128 -4.93 -4.08 -10.41
C GLY A 128 -3.47 -4.51 -10.20
N PHE A 129 -2.97 -4.45 -8.96
CA PHE A 129 -1.63 -4.93 -8.59
C PHE A 129 -1.44 -6.44 -8.73
N ILE A 130 -2.51 -7.23 -8.90
CA ILE A 130 -2.44 -8.68 -9.11
C ILE A 130 -2.63 -9.02 -10.60
N VAL A 131 -3.64 -8.40 -11.22
CA VAL A 131 -4.04 -8.72 -12.60
C VAL A 131 -3.03 -8.20 -13.63
N ILE A 132 -2.48 -6.99 -13.44
CA ILE A 132 -1.51 -6.39 -14.37
C ILE A 132 -0.20 -7.20 -14.46
N PRO A 133 0.45 -7.63 -13.36
CA PRO A 133 1.68 -8.41 -13.45
C PRO A 133 1.45 -9.86 -13.87
N LEU A 134 0.23 -10.38 -13.81
CA LEU A 134 -0.04 -11.80 -14.08
C LEU A 134 0.36 -12.24 -15.51
N PRO A 135 0.00 -11.54 -16.61
CA PRO A 135 0.47 -11.88 -17.95
C PRO A 135 1.99 -11.88 -18.07
N VAL A 136 2.65 -10.90 -17.44
CA VAL A 136 4.12 -10.78 -17.43
C VAL A 136 4.72 -11.97 -16.69
N PHE A 137 4.20 -12.29 -15.51
CA PHE A 137 4.62 -13.44 -14.72
C PHE A 137 4.47 -14.74 -15.51
N LEU A 138 3.32 -14.99 -16.14
CA LEU A 138 3.08 -16.20 -16.92
C LEU A 138 4.08 -16.33 -18.09
N TYR A 139 4.33 -15.24 -18.81
CA TYR A 139 5.30 -15.21 -19.90
C TYR A 139 6.72 -15.54 -19.43
N PHE A 140 7.22 -14.84 -18.40
CA PHE A 140 8.58 -15.04 -17.88
C PHE A 140 8.73 -16.37 -17.13
N ASN A 141 7.68 -16.87 -16.49
CA ASN A 141 7.68 -18.18 -15.84
C ASN A 141 7.78 -19.32 -16.87
N LYS A 142 7.08 -19.19 -18.00
CA LYS A 142 7.24 -20.11 -19.14
C LYS A 142 8.65 -20.03 -19.74
N GLN A 143 9.20 -18.82 -19.87
CA GLN A 143 10.57 -18.63 -20.35
C GLN A 143 11.61 -19.28 -19.43
N ARG A 144 11.45 -19.11 -18.11
CA ARG A 144 12.32 -19.74 -17.10
C ARG A 144 12.32 -21.27 -17.23
N LYS A 145 11.16 -21.90 -17.39
CA LYS A 145 11.06 -23.37 -17.51
C LYS A 145 11.84 -23.91 -18.72
N ARG A 146 11.82 -23.19 -19.84
CA ARG A 146 12.58 -23.54 -21.06
C ARG A 146 14.10 -23.33 -20.95
N LEU A 147 14.58 -22.64 -19.92
CA LEU A 147 16.01 -22.42 -19.68
C LEU A 147 16.61 -23.47 -18.74
N VAL A 148 15.77 -24.31 -18.12
CA VAL A 148 16.16 -25.36 -17.17
C VAL A 148 16.05 -26.76 -17.81
N GLU A 149 15.24 -26.92 -18.86
CA GLU A 149 15.22 -28.08 -19.77
C GLU A 149 16.30 -27.95 -20.86
#